data_AF-A0A1Y1BDS8-F1
#
_entry.id   AF-A0A1Y1BDS8-F1
#
_cell.length_a   1.000
_cell.length_b   1.000
_cell.length_c   1.000
_cell.angle_alpha   90.00
_cell.angle_beta   90.00
_cell.angle_gamma   90.00
#
_symmetry.space_group_name_H-M   'P 1'
#
loop_
_entity.id
_entity.type
_entity.pdbx_description
1 polymer ?
#
loop_
_entity_poly.entity_id
_entity_poly.type
_entity_poly.pdbx_seq_one_letter_code
_entity_poly.pdbx_strand_id
1 'polypeptide(L)'
;MDVEALEAFTALDAFDYDADGGVRQHFITVAVLCRWLRGTHAAGDDALDARWFGLDELDRDDLPMSAGVRDVARRAIERAAGLGDAQRPSTT
;
A
#
# COMPACT_ATOMS: atom_id res chain seq x y z
N MET A 1 -11.09 3.42 11.77
CA MET A 1 -9.62 3.40 11.96
C MET A 1 -9.14 4.81 11.71
N ASP A 2 -8.32 5.35 12.62
CA ASP A 2 -7.78 6.70 12.49
C ASP A 2 -6.34 6.60 12.00
N VAL A 3 -6.02 7.38 10.96
CA VAL A 3 -4.71 7.40 10.31
C VAL A 3 -4.28 8.83 10.03
N GLU A 4 -2.97 9.05 10.01
CA GLU A 4 -2.32 10.29 9.56
C GLU A 4 -1.59 10.01 8.26
N ALA A 5 -1.88 10.77 7.21
CA ALA A 5 -1.15 10.69 5.95
C ALA A 5 0.22 11.38 6.10
N LEU A 6 1.30 10.72 5.67
CA LEU A 6 2.66 11.23 5.77
C LEU A 6 3.17 11.74 4.42
N GLU A 7 3.28 10.86 3.43
CA GLU A 7 3.77 11.22 2.09
C GLU A 7 3.19 10.31 1.00
N ALA A 8 3.04 10.85 -0.21
CA ALA A 8 2.90 10.05 -1.41
C ALA A 8 4.30 9.63 -1.90
N PHE A 9 4.56 8.33 -2.00
CA PHE A 9 5.93 7.83 -2.23
C PHE A 9 6.09 7.09 -3.56
N THR A 10 4.99 6.67 -4.20
CA THR A 10 5.03 6.07 -5.54
C THR A 10 3.65 6.15 -6.20
N ALA A 11 3.61 5.92 -7.51
CA ALA A 11 2.39 5.78 -8.28
C ALA A 11 2.51 4.56 -9.20
N LEU A 12 1.38 3.87 -9.40
CA LEU A 12 1.27 2.68 -10.24
C LEU A 12 0.33 2.98 -11.40
N ASP A 13 0.73 2.53 -12.58
CA ASP A 13 -0.12 2.47 -13.74
C ASP A 13 -0.87 1.13 -13.77
N ALA A 14 -2.19 1.18 -13.87
CA ALA A 14 -3.03 0.02 -14.13
C ALA A 14 -3.74 0.22 -15.48
N PHE A 15 -3.38 -0.62 -16.44
CA PHE A 15 -3.96 -0.60 -17.78
C PHE A 15 -4.98 -1.72 -17.90
N ASP A 16 -6.17 -1.35 -18.35
CA ASP A 16 -7.21 -2.28 -18.79
C ASP A 16 -7.22 -2.30 -20.32
N TYR A 17 -7.01 -3.47 -20.89
CA TYR A 17 -6.92 -3.66 -22.33
C TYR A 17 -8.21 -4.30 -22.87
N ASP A 18 -8.61 -3.92 -24.08
CA ASP A 18 -9.68 -4.59 -24.82
C ASP A 18 -9.19 -5.87 -25.52
N ALA A 19 -10.10 -6.55 -26.21
CA ALA A 19 -9.81 -7.81 -26.90
C ALA A 19 -8.82 -7.66 -28.08
N ASP A 20 -8.67 -6.45 -28.62
CA ASP A 20 -7.76 -6.14 -29.73
C ASP A 20 -6.39 -5.63 -29.23
N GLY A 21 -6.21 -5.57 -27.90
CA GLY A 21 -4.97 -5.11 -27.25
C GLY A 21 -4.87 -3.59 -27.11
N GLY A 22 -5.94 -2.84 -27.41
CA GLY A 22 -6.03 -1.41 -27.18
C GLY A 22 -6.22 -1.08 -25.70
N VAL A 23 -5.66 0.04 -25.22
CA VAL A 23 -5.94 0.51 -23.85
C VAL A 23 -7.37 1.06 -23.80
N ARG A 24 -8.24 0.37 -23.08
CA ARG A 24 -9.61 0.82 -22.81
C ARG A 24 -9.65 1.84 -21.68
N GLN A 25 -8.90 1.58 -20.61
CA GLN A 25 -8.78 2.47 -19.46
C GLN A 25 -7.36 2.45 -18.91
N HIS A 26 -6.93 3.60 -18.40
CA HIS A 26 -5.66 3.77 -17.70
C HIS A 26 -5.93 4.45 -16.37
N PHE A 27 -5.63 3.74 -15.29
CA PHE A 27 -5.77 4.23 -13.94
C PHE A 27 -4.40 4.50 -13.33
N ILE A 28 -4.31 5.59 -12.56
CA ILE A 28 -3.14 5.89 -11.73
C ILE A 28 -3.51 5.65 -10.27
N THR A 29 -2.81 4.74 -9.61
CA THR A 29 -2.94 4.52 -8.18
C THR A 29 -1.76 5.17 -7.46
N VAL A 30 -2.01 6.22 -6.69
CA VAL A 30 -0.98 6.86 -5.86
C VAL A 30 -0.94 6.18 -4.50
N ALA A 31 0.22 5.63 -4.14
CA ALA A 31 0.42 5.03 -2.84
C ALA A 31 0.87 6.10 -1.82
N VAL A 32 0.11 6.22 -0.75
CA VAL A 32 0.36 7.15 0.36
C VAL A 32 0.77 6.35 1.59
N LEU A 33 1.92 6.71 2.17
CA LEU A 33 2.35 6.16 3.44
C LEU A 33 1.56 6.83 4.57
N CYS A 34 0.92 6.01 5.39
CA CYS A 34 0.11 6.46 6.50
C CYS A 34 0.64 5.92 7.83
N ARG A 35 0.57 6.74 8.88
CA ARG A 35 0.76 6.32 10.26
C ARG A 35 -0.59 5.89 10.83
N TRP A 36 -0.67 4.65 11.29
CA TRP A 36 -1.81 4.21 12.08
C TRP A 36 -1.80 4.91 13.45
N LEU A 37 -2.93 5.48 13.86
CA LEU A 37 -3.05 6.18 15.14
C LEU A 37 -3.84 5.35 16.16
N ARG A 38 -5.00 4.82 15.76
CA ARG A 38 -5.88 4.00 16.62
C ARG A 38 -7.01 3.31 15.84
N GLY A 39 -7.69 2.38 16.51
CA GLY A 39 -8.87 1.67 16.01
C GLY A 39 -8.54 0.40 15.23
N THR A 40 -9.54 -0.44 15.02
CA THR A 40 -9.39 -1.75 14.36
C THR A 40 -9.75 -1.65 12.88
N HIS A 41 -9.10 -2.47 12.04
CA HIS A 41 -9.57 -2.70 10.68
C HIS A 41 -10.95 -3.34 10.70
N ALA A 42 -11.81 -2.91 9.78
CA ALA A 42 -13.13 -3.50 9.57
C ALA A 42 -13.46 -3.35 8.09
N ALA A 43 -14.05 -4.39 7.50
CA ALA A 43 -14.53 -4.34 6.13
C ALA A 43 -15.60 -3.23 5.99
N GLY A 44 -15.51 -2.45 4.92
CA GLY A 44 -16.48 -1.44 4.55
C GLY A 44 -17.60 -2.02 3.69
N ASP A 45 -18.30 -1.15 2.96
CA ASP A 45 -19.25 -1.55 1.92
C ASP A 45 -18.57 -2.00 0.62
N ASP A 46 -17.28 -1.70 0.47
CA ASP A 46 -16.44 -1.96 -0.68
C ASP A 46 -15.59 -3.25 -0.55
N ALA A 47 -15.62 -3.90 0.62
CA ALA A 47 -14.84 -5.09 0.91
C ALA A 47 -15.64 -6.11 1.72
N LEU A 48 -15.32 -7.39 1.53
CA LEU A 48 -15.93 -8.48 2.32
C LEU A 48 -15.15 -8.79 3.61
N ASP A 49 -13.86 -8.48 3.64
CA ASP A 49 -12.98 -8.74 4.78
C ASP A 49 -11.85 -7.69 4.83
N ALA A 50 -11.29 -7.48 6.02
CA ALA A 50 -10.13 -6.63 6.24
C ALA A 50 -9.30 -7.19 7.39
N ARG A 51 -7.99 -7.37 7.17
CA ARG A 51 -7.04 -7.80 8.20
C ARG A 51 -5.65 -7.28 7.95
N TRP A 52 -4.79 -7.40 8.96
CA TRP A 52 -3.35 -7.18 8.79
C TRP A 52 -2.69 -8.44 8.19
N PHE A 53 -1.65 -8.21 7.39
CA PHE A 53 -0.82 -9.23 6.77
C PHE A 53 0.65 -8.92 7.04
N GLY A 54 1.43 -9.93 7.40
CA GLY A 54 2.90 -9.85 7.35
C GLY A 54 3.41 -9.76 5.91
N LEU A 55 4.59 -9.17 5.71
CA LEU A 55 5.19 -9.10 4.37
C LEU A 55 5.49 -10.49 3.79
N ASP A 56 5.84 -11.46 4.64
CA ASP A 56 6.09 -12.84 4.25
C ASP A 56 4.80 -13.57 3.82
N GLU A 57 3.63 -13.15 4.32
CA GLU A 57 2.34 -13.65 3.83
C GLU A 57 2.09 -13.20 2.39
N LEU A 58 2.51 -11.98 2.05
CA LEU A 58 2.34 -11.47 0.69
C LEU A 58 3.19 -12.26 -0.32
N ASP A 59 4.31 -12.85 0.06
CA ASP A 59 5.15 -13.64 -0.85
C ASP A 59 4.55 -15.01 -1.20
N ARG A 60 3.47 -15.41 -0.51
CA ARG A 60 2.73 -16.63 -0.82
C ARG A 60 1.81 -16.39 -2.01
N ASP A 61 1.56 -17.44 -2.81
CA ASP A 61 0.68 -17.38 -3.98
C ASP A 61 -0.77 -17.79 -3.67
N ASP A 62 -1.15 -17.82 -2.40
CA ASP A 62 -2.49 -18.15 -1.92
C ASP A 62 -3.37 -16.92 -1.64
N LEU A 63 -2.81 -15.71 -1.79
CA LEU A 63 -3.53 -14.44 -1.65
C LEU A 63 -3.76 -13.79 -3.02
N PRO A 64 -5.01 -13.70 -3.49
CA PRO A 64 -5.34 -12.90 -4.67
C PRO A 64 -5.01 -11.43 -4.39
N MET A 65 -4.17 -10.83 -5.24
CA MET A 65 -3.75 -9.44 -5.08
C MET A 65 -3.77 -8.71 -6.41
N SER A 66 -4.10 -7.42 -6.36
CA SER A 66 -3.88 -6.51 -7.48
C SER A 66 -2.39 -6.43 -7.82
N ALA A 67 -2.10 -6.11 -9.09
CA ALA A 67 -0.74 -5.90 -9.55
C ALA A 67 -0.01 -4.85 -8.70
N GLY A 68 1.23 -5.14 -8.32
CA GLY A 68 2.12 -4.21 -7.62
C GLY A 68 1.99 -4.15 -6.09
N VAL A 69 0.99 -4.81 -5.46
CA VAL A 69 0.80 -4.76 -3.99
C VAL A 69 2.07 -5.17 -3.22
N ARG A 70 2.73 -6.26 -3.63
CA ARG A 70 3.99 -6.73 -2.98
C ARG A 70 5.10 -5.67 -3.01
N ASP A 71 5.28 -5.03 -4.16
CA ASP A 71 6.31 -4.01 -4.35
C ASP A 71 6.00 -2.74 -3.56
N VAL A 72 4.75 -2.29 -3.58
CA VAL A 72 4.28 -1.14 -2.78
C VAL A 72 4.49 -1.38 -1.29
N ALA A 73 4.13 -2.57 -0.78
CA ALA A 73 4.28 -2.90 0.63
C ALA A 73 5.75 -2.90 1.08
N ARG A 74 6.66 -3.47 0.27
CA ARG A 74 8.10 -3.47 0.55
C ARG A 74 8.66 -2.04 0.58
N ARG A 75 8.35 -1.23 -0.44
CA ARG A 75 8.77 0.18 -0.51
C ARG A 75 8.23 0.98 0.68
N ALA A 76 7.00 0.74 1.11
CA ALA A 76 6.41 1.42 2.26
C ALA A 76 7.19 1.14 3.55
N ILE A 77 7.65 -0.10 3.78
CA ILE A 77 8.47 -0.46 4.95
C ILE A 77 9.83 0.21 4.90
N GLU A 78 10.49 0.23 3.74
CA GLU A 78 11.76 0.95 3.55
C GLU A 78 11.61 2.46 3.84
N ARG A 79 10.52 3.07 3.37
CA ARG A 79 10.22 4.49 3.62
C ARG A 79 9.91 4.75 5.10
N ALA A 80 9.11 3.90 5.73
CA ALA A 80 8.76 4.02 7.14
C ALA A 80 10.00 3.91 8.05
N ALA A 81 10.93 3.01 7.73
CA ALA A 81 12.20 2.89 8.44
C ALA A 81 13.04 4.18 8.32
N GLY A 82 13.14 4.74 7.11
CA GLY A 82 13.87 6.00 6.87
C GLY A 82 13.28 7.20 7.63
N LEU A 83 11.95 7.28 7.74
CA LEU A 83 11.28 8.32 8.55
C LEU A 83 11.52 8.14 10.05
N GLY A 84 11.53 6.90 10.54
CA GLY A 84 11.83 6.59 11.94
C GLY A 84 13.26 7.01 12.33
N ASP A 85 14.23 6.82 11.44
CA ASP A 85 15.62 7.25 11.66
C ASP A 85 15.79 8.77 11.63
N ALA A 86 15.11 9.47 10.71
CA ALA A 86 15.14 10.93 10.65
C ALA A 86 14.50 11.61 11.88
N GLN A 87 13.55 10.94 12.53
CA GLN A 87 12.82 11.47 13.69
C GLN A 87 13.54 11.23 15.03
N ARG A 88 14.61 10.41 15.09
CA ARG A 88 15.35 10.17 16.35
C ARG A 88 16.21 11.39 16.71
N PRO A 89 15.99 12.05 17.86
CA PRO A 89 16.79 13.21 18.24
C PRO A 89 18.25 12.81 18.46
N SER A 90 19.16 13.57 17.85
CA SER A 90 20.60 13.45 18.11
C SER A 90 20.85 13.70 19.59
N THR A 91 21.24 12.64 20.31
CA THR A 91 21.65 12.77 21.71
C THR A 91 23.03 13.41 21.73
N THR A 92 23.11 14.68 22.14
CA THR A 92 24.35 15.40 22.48
C THR A 92 24.26 15.86 23.92
#